data_AF-A0A958YI99-F1
#
_entry.id   AF-A0A958YI99-F1
#
_cell.length_a   1.000
_cell.length_b   1.000
_cell.length_c   1.000
_cell.angle_alpha   90.00
_cell.angle_beta   90.00
_cell.angle_gamma   90.00
#
_symmetry.space_group_name_H-M   'P 1'
#
loop_
_entity.id
_entity.type
_entity.pdbx_description
1 polymer ?
#
loop_
_entity_poly.entity_id
_entity_poly.type
_entity_poly.pdbx_seq_one_letter_code
_entity_poly.pdbx_strand_id
1 'polypeptide(L)' 'DAIFSIADYETLKGKHILLVDDIITTGATIETCANALLKIEGVTISLATMAIAE' A
#
# COMPACT_ATOMS: atom_id res chain seq x y z
N ASP A 1 -1.67 13.92 -12.37
CA ASP A 1 -0.84 12.72 -12.47
C ASP A 1 -0.80 11.98 -11.15
N ALA A 2 -1.10 10.68 -11.15
CA ALA A 2 -0.98 9.86 -9.95
C ALA A 2 0.49 9.40 -9.83
N ILE A 3 1.10 9.61 -8.65
CA ILE A 3 2.50 9.24 -8.37
C ILE A 3 2.66 7.70 -8.33
N PHE A 4 1.58 6.97 -8.08
CA PHE A 4 1.53 5.51 -8.05
C PHE A 4 0.43 4.96 -8.97
N SER A 5 0.66 3.77 -9.53
CA SER A 5 -0.30 3.03 -10.34
C SER A 5 -0.29 1.55 -9.98
N ILE A 6 -1.41 0.88 -10.20
CA ILE A 6 -1.55 -0.58 -10.01
C ILE A 6 -1.59 -1.20 -11.40
N ALA A 7 -0.72 -2.20 -11.62
CA ALA A 7 -0.62 -2.87 -12.91
C ALA A 7 -1.73 -3.92 -13.12
N ASP A 8 -2.20 -4.56 -12.05
CA ASP A 8 -3.18 -5.64 -12.12
C ASP A 8 -4.18 -5.55 -10.95
N TYR A 9 -5.43 -5.24 -11.30
CA TYR A 9 -6.51 -5.10 -10.33
C TYR A 9 -7.24 -6.43 -10.07
N GLU A 10 -7.25 -7.35 -11.04
CA GLU A 10 -8.07 -8.55 -10.97
C GLU A 10 -7.40 -9.63 -10.12
N THR A 11 -6.09 -9.83 -10.28
CA THR A 11 -5.37 -10.86 -9.49
C THR A 11 -5.24 -10.51 -8.02
N LEU A 12 -5.39 -9.23 -7.69
CA LEU A 12 -5.31 -8.71 -6.33
C LEU A 12 -6.65 -8.78 -5.57
N LYS A 13 -7.78 -9.07 -6.23
CA LYS A 13 -9.08 -9.18 -5.53
C LYS A 13 -9.06 -10.24 -4.41
N GLY A 14 -9.63 -9.87 -3.28
CA GLY A 14 -9.72 -10.74 -2.10
C GLY A 14 -8.37 -11.09 -1.45
N LYS A 15 -7.27 -10.43 -1.83
CA LYS A 15 -5.94 -10.72 -1.29
C LYS A 15 -5.66 -9.91 -0.02
N HIS A 16 -4.90 -10.51 0.88
CA HIS A 16 -4.25 -9.80 1.97
C HIS A 16 -2.82 -9.43 1.54
N ILE A 17 -2.54 -8.14 1.41
CA ILE A 17 -1.28 -7.60 0.89
C ILE A 17 -0.45 -7.05 2.06
N LEU A 18 0.82 -7.44 2.15
CA LEU A 18 1.79 -6.83 3.04
C LEU A 18 2.56 -5.73 2.30
N LEU A 19 2.34 -4.47 2.67
CA LEU A 19 3.19 -3.37 2.24
C LEU A 19 4.47 -3.36 3.10
N VAL A 20 5.62 -3.29 2.43
CA VAL A 20 6.94 -3.30 3.08
C VAL A 20 7.71 -2.07 2.63
N ASP A 21 8.27 -1.34 3.59
CA ASP A 21 9.15 -0.20 3.35
C ASP A 21 10.29 -0.17 4.38
N ASP A 22 11.41 0.46 4.09
CA ASP A 22 12.53 0.52 5.03
C ASP A 22 12.25 1.51 6.18
N ILE A 23 11.86 2.74 5.85
CA ILE A 23 11.59 3.79 6.84
C ILE A 23 10.35 4.61 6.49
N ILE A 24 9.42 4.68 7.44
CA ILE A 24 8.28 5.59 7.34
C ILE A 24 8.70 6.95 7.89
N THR A 25 8.60 7.99 7.06
CA THR A 25 8.71 9.38 7.52
C THR A 25 7.31 9.95 7.77
N THR A 26 6.79 10.77 6.85
CA THR A 26 5.44 11.34 6.94
C THR A 26 4.31 10.33 6.71
N GLY A 27 4.63 9.11 6.26
CA GLY A 27 3.66 8.10 5.88
C GLY A 27 2.95 8.34 4.54
N ALA A 28 3.20 9.47 3.86
CA ALA A 28 2.49 9.85 2.63
C ALA A 28 2.63 8.81 1.50
N THR A 29 3.80 8.19 1.38
CA THR A 29 4.08 7.11 0.41
C THR A 29 3.18 5.90 0.68
N ILE A 30 3.19 5.39 1.91
CA ILE A 30 2.39 4.23 2.32
C ILE A 30 0.90 4.53 2.22
N GLU A 31 0.46 5.71 2.64
CA GLU A 31 -0.93 6.13 2.56
C GLU A 31 -1.43 6.13 1.12
N THR A 32 -0.66 6.72 0.19
CA THR A 32 -1.05 6.78 -1.22
C THR A 32 -1.12 5.39 -1.85
N CYS A 33 -0.16 4.51 -1.55
CA CYS A 33 -0.16 3.11 -2.00
C CYS A 33 -1.33 2.31 -1.41
N ALA A 34 -1.56 2.40 -0.10
CA ALA A 34 -2.64 1.69 0.57
C ALA A 34 -4.01 2.14 0.05
N ASN A 35 -4.22 3.45 -0.13
CA ASN A 35 -5.46 3.99 -0.67
C ASN A 35 -5.73 3.57 -2.13
N ALA A 36 -4.67 3.34 -2.92
CA ALA A 36 -4.85 2.78 -4.26
C ALA A 36 -5.29 1.31 -4.20
N LEU A 37 -4.67 0.51 -3.34
CA LEU A 37 -4.93 -0.92 -3.18
C LEU A 37 -6.30 -1.21 -2.55
N LEU A 38 -6.72 -0.44 -1.55
CA LEU A 38 -8.02 -0.60 -0.87
C LEU A 38 -9.23 -0.30 -1.77
N LYS A 39 -9.02 0.27 -2.96
CA LYS A 39 -10.07 0.40 -3.99
C LYS A 39 -10.39 -0.94 -4.67
N ILE A 40 -9.51 -1.94 -4.54
CA ILE A 40 -9.73 -3.27 -5.09
C ILE A 40 -10.63 -4.05 -4.15
N GLU A 41 -11.64 -4.70 -4.72
CA GLU A 41 -12.62 -5.49 -3.97
C GLU A 41 -11.97 -6.57 -3.10
N GLY A 42 -12.33 -6.58 -1.82
CA GLY A 42 -11.91 -7.60 -0.86
C GLY A 42 -10.43 -7.54 -0.46
N VAL A 43 -9.67 -6.53 -0.89
CA VAL A 43 -8.28 -6.37 -0.44
C VAL A 43 -8.22 -5.94 1.01
N THR A 44 -7.33 -6.58 1.78
CA THR A 44 -6.90 -6.14 3.11
C THR A 44 -5.40 -5.87 3.09
N ILE A 45 -4.95 -5.00 4.00
CA ILE A 45 -3.55 -4.55 4.02
C ILE A 45 -2.97 -4.70 5.42
N SER A 46 -1.73 -5.20 5.48
CA SER A 46 -0.83 -5.04 6.61
C SER A 46 0.39 -4.22 6.19
N LEU A 47 1.05 -3.61 7.15
CA LEU A 47 2.24 -2.78 6.94
C LEU A 47 3.39 -3.31 7.79
N ALA A 48 4.56 -3.45 7.18
CA ALA A 48 5.81 -3.72 7.86
C ALA A 48 6.84 -2.65 7.47
N THR A 49 7.52 -2.11 8.47
CA THR A 49 8.64 -1.20 8.24
C THR A 49 9.76 -1.46 9.24
N MET A 50 11.01 -1.13 8.88
CA MET A 50 12.14 -1.29 9.79
C MET A 50 12.19 -0.15 10.82
N ALA A 51 11.77 1.06 10.45
CA ALA A 51 11.81 2.22 11.33
C ALA A 51 10.71 3.23 11.01
N ILE A 52 10.37 4.05 12.00
CA ILE A 52 9.53 5.24 11.85
C ILE A 52 10.41 6.43 12.27
N ALA A 53 10.56 7.40 11.37
CA ALA A 53 11.22 8.66 11.62
C ALA A 53 10.17 9.77 11.62
N GLU A 54 10.20 10.60 12.66
CA GLU A 54 9.28 11.74 12.85
C GLU A 54 9.97 13.05 12.47
#